data_AF-A0A368ZGU2-F1
#
_entry.id   AF-A0A368ZGU2-F1
#
_cell.length_a   1.000
_cell.length_b   1.000
_cell.length_c   1.000
_cell.angle_alpha   90.00
_cell.angle_beta   90.00
_cell.angle_gamma   90.00
#
_symmetry.space_group_name_H-M   'P 1'
#
loop_
_entity.id
_entity.type
_entity.pdbx_description
1 polymer ?
#
loop_
_entity_poly.entity_id
_entity_poly.type
_entity_poly.pdbx_seq_one_letter_code
_entity_poly.pdbx_strand_id
1 'polypeptide(L)'
;MGFRINVKALSLHQITQILIMKLLFITLGLLALAVGGIAIKIWAKKDGKFAGTCASQNPMLNKEGEACGFCGKTPDEYKDCSEPQHS
;
A
#
# COMPACT_ATOMS: atom_id res chain seq x y z
N MET A 1 19.28 -30.53 -33.79
CA MET A 1 19.68 -30.46 -32.36
C MET A 1 18.46 -30.80 -31.52
N GLY A 2 18.16 -32.10 -31.37
CA GLY A 2 16.94 -32.57 -30.71
C GLY A 2 17.10 -32.51 -29.19
N PHE A 3 16.43 -31.56 -28.55
CA PHE A 3 16.37 -31.47 -27.09
C PHE A 3 15.54 -32.65 -26.57
N ARG A 4 16.19 -33.70 -26.04
CA ARG A 4 15.51 -34.75 -25.27
C ARG A 4 15.00 -34.11 -23.97
N ILE A 5 13.80 -33.54 -24.01
CA ILE A 5 13.16 -32.99 -22.80
C ILE A 5 12.83 -34.18 -21.90
N ASN A 6 13.45 -34.21 -20.72
CA ASN A 6 13.08 -35.16 -19.69
C ASN A 6 11.65 -34.86 -19.24
N VAL A 7 10.70 -35.75 -19.55
CA VAL A 7 9.26 -35.59 -19.20
C VAL A 7 9.03 -35.26 -17.72
N LYS A 8 9.93 -35.71 -16.83
CA LYS A 8 9.88 -35.40 -15.40
C LYS A 8 10.25 -33.94 -15.09
N ALA A 9 11.17 -33.35 -15.85
CA ALA A 9 11.51 -31.93 -15.77
C ALA A 9 10.41 -31.05 -16.38
N LEU A 10 9.72 -31.53 -17.42
CA LEU A 10 8.56 -30.84 -18.00
C LEU A 10 7.38 -30.80 -17.01
N SER A 11 7.13 -31.88 -16.28
CA SER A 11 6.12 -31.94 -15.21
C SER A 11 6.47 -31.02 -14.04
N LEU A 12 7.72 -31.02 -13.57
CA LEU A 12 8.16 -30.13 -12.49
C LEU A 12 8.08 -28.65 -12.89
N HIS A 13 8.50 -28.30 -14.11
CA HIS A 13 8.37 -26.94 -14.65
C HIS A 13 6.90 -26.51 -14.78
N GLN A 14 6.01 -27.40 -15.25
CA GLN A 14 4.58 -27.11 -15.31
C GLN A 14 3.97 -26.91 -13.91
N ILE A 15 4.36 -27.71 -12.91
CA ILE A 15 3.91 -27.54 -11.52
C ILE A 15 4.39 -26.21 -10.94
N THR A 16 5.65 -25.82 -11.18
CA THR A 16 6.17 -24.51 -10.74
C THR A 16 5.43 -23.35 -11.41
N GLN A 17 5.15 -23.42 -12.72
CA GLN A 17 4.39 -22.39 -13.42
C GLN A 17 2.94 -22.30 -12.93
N ILE A 18 2.28 -23.43 -12.68
CA ILE A 18 0.92 -23.47 -12.10
C ILE A 18 0.90 -22.87 -10.69
N LEU A 19 1.92 -23.15 -9.88
CA LEU A 19 2.04 -22.58 -8.53
C LEU A 19 2.25 -21.07 -8.57
N ILE A 20 3.16 -20.57 -9.43
CA ILE A 20 3.41 -19.13 -9.57
C ILE A 20 2.17 -18.41 -10.08
N MET A 21 1.48 -18.92 -11.10
CA MET A 21 0.26 -18.27 -11.60
C MET A 21 -0.83 -18.20 -10.53
N LYS A 22 -1.02 -19.28 -9.74
CA LYS A 22 -1.95 -19.27 -8.60
C LYS A 22 -1.57 -18.23 -7.54
N LEU A 23 -0.28 -18.14 -7.19
CA LEU A 23 0.19 -17.13 -6.24
C LEU A 23 -0.05 -15.72 -6.79
N LEU A 24 0.24 -15.46 -8.07
CA LEU A 24 0.00 -14.16 -8.69
C LEU A 24 -1.48 -13.76 -8.63
N PHE A 25 -2.42 -14.65 -8.96
CA PHE A 25 -3.85 -14.35 -8.88
C PHE A 25 -4.30 -14.06 -7.45
N ILE A 26 -3.80 -14.80 -6.46
CA ILE A 26 -4.11 -14.57 -5.05
C ILE A 26 -3.55 -13.20 -4.61
N THR A 27 -2.30 -12.89 -4.93
CA THR A 27 -1.66 -11.62 -4.57
C THR A 27 -2.38 -10.43 -5.22
N LEU A 28 -2.72 -10.52 -6.50
CA LEU A 28 -3.47 -9.49 -7.19
C LEU A 28 -4.88 -9.31 -6.61
N GLY A 29 -5.55 -10.41 -6.25
CA GLY A 29 -6.84 -10.38 -5.58
C GLY A 29 -6.78 -9.67 -4.22
N LEU A 30 -5.79 -10.01 -3.38
CA LEU A 30 -5.61 -9.36 -2.07
C LEU A 30 -5.27 -7.87 -2.22
N LEU A 31 -4.41 -7.51 -3.18
CA LEU A 31 -4.05 -6.12 -3.44
C LEU A 31 -5.27 -5.30 -3.91
N ALA A 32 -6.06 -5.86 -4.83
CA ALA A 32 -7.29 -5.23 -5.32
C ALA A 32 -8.31 -5.03 -4.18
N LEU A 33 -8.42 -5.99 -3.27
CA LEU A 33 -9.29 -5.87 -2.09
C LEU A 33 -8.83 -4.76 -1.14
N ALA A 34 -7.52 -4.64 -0.90
CA ALA A 34 -6.96 -3.58 -0.07
C ALA A 34 -7.21 -2.19 -0.68
N VAL A 35 -6.88 -2.01 -1.97
CA VAL A 35 -7.10 -0.74 -2.68
C VAL A 35 -8.60 -0.43 -2.79
N GLY A 36 -9.42 -1.43 -3.11
CA GLY A 36 -10.87 -1.29 -3.17
C GLY A 36 -11.49 -0.92 -1.82
N GLY A 37 -11.03 -1.52 -0.73
CA GLY A 37 -11.47 -1.18 0.63
C GLY A 37 -11.13 0.27 1.01
N ILE A 38 -9.94 0.74 0.63
CA ILE A 38 -9.54 2.14 0.82
C ILE A 38 -10.42 3.06 -0.05
N ALA A 39 -10.64 2.71 -1.32
CA ALA A 39 -11.47 3.48 -2.25
C ALA A 39 -12.91 3.64 -1.74
N ILE A 40 -13.54 2.55 -1.28
CA ILE A 40 -14.88 2.55 -0.71
C ILE A 40 -14.94 3.44 0.53
N LYS A 41 -13.94 3.37 1.41
CA LYS A 41 -13.86 4.20 2.62
C LYS A 41 -13.81 5.69 2.31
N ILE A 42 -13.14 6.09 1.23
CA ILE A 42 -13.07 7.49 0.78
C ILE A 42 -14.41 7.91 0.19
N TRP A 43 -14.98 7.09 -0.68
CA TRP A 43 -16.27 7.37 -1.33
C TRP A 43 -17.42 7.47 -0.32
N ALA A 44 -17.40 6.65 0.74
CA ALA A 44 -18.40 6.67 1.80
C ALA A 44 -18.24 7.87 2.77
N LYS A 45 -17.16 8.66 2.67
CA LYS A 45 -16.91 9.81 3.56
C LYS A 45 -17.32 11.12 2.87
N LYS A 46 -18.40 11.74 3.36
CA LYS A 46 -19.04 12.93 2.76
C LYS A 46 -18.13 14.15 2.56
N ASP A 47 -17.04 14.29 3.34
CA ASP A 47 -16.11 15.42 3.25
C ASP A 47 -14.76 15.06 2.61
N GLY A 48 -14.57 13.85 2.08
CA GLY A 48 -13.37 13.41 1.35
C GLY A 48 -12.04 13.44 2.14
N LYS A 49 -12.00 14.03 3.34
CA LYS A 49 -10.80 14.14 4.16
C LYS A 49 -10.50 12.80 4.83
N PHE A 50 -9.43 12.18 4.37
CA PHE A 50 -8.75 11.12 5.09
C PHE A 50 -8.43 11.65 6.49
N ALA A 51 -9.10 11.09 7.51
CA ALA A 51 -8.68 11.28 8.90
C ALA A 51 -7.45 10.39 9.10
N GLY A 52 -6.36 10.76 8.44
CA GLY A 52 -5.06 10.12 8.57
C GLY A 52 -4.39 10.68 9.80
N THR A 53 -4.13 9.83 10.77
CA THR A 53 -3.09 10.07 11.76
C THR A 53 -1.78 10.17 10.98
N CYS A 54 -1.26 11.38 10.79
CA CYS A 54 -0.04 11.62 10.03
C CYS A 54 1.08 10.75 10.58
N ALA A 55 1.63 9.87 9.73
CA ALA A 55 2.75 9.02 10.09
C ALA A 55 4.00 9.84 10.45
N SER A 56 4.16 11.02 9.84
CA SER A 56 5.25 11.95 10.12
C SER A 56 5.17 12.61 11.50
N GLN A 57 4.05 12.53 12.21
CA GLN A 57 3.91 13.06 13.59
C GLN A 57 3.75 11.94 14.63
N ASN A 58 3.96 10.69 14.23
CA ASN A 58 3.90 9.56 15.14
C ASN A 58 5.13 9.58 16.07
N PRO A 59 4.99 9.68 17.41
CA PRO A 59 6.14 9.77 18.34
C PRO A 59 7.04 8.53 18.35
N MET A 60 6.59 7.42 17.75
CA MET A 60 7.45 6.25 17.53
C MET A 60 8.41 6.44 16.34
N LEU A 61 8.00 7.19 15.31
CA LEU A 61 8.74 7.39 14.06
C LEU A 61 9.47 8.74 14.01
N ASN A 62 8.84 9.81 14.49
CA ASN A 62 9.43 11.14 14.57
C ASN A 62 9.94 11.38 16.00
N LYS A 63 11.16 10.89 16.26
CA LYS A 63 11.82 10.99 17.57
C LYS A 63 12.58 12.30 17.76
N GLU A 64 12.89 12.97 16.66
CA GLU A 64 13.68 14.21 16.63
C GLU A 64 12.78 15.46 16.66
N GLY A 65 11.45 15.27 16.59
CA GLY A 65 10.48 16.36 16.63
C GLY A 65 10.45 17.18 15.35
N GLU A 66 10.81 16.58 14.22
CA GLU A 66 10.84 17.26 12.93
C GLU A 66 9.46 17.78 12.55
N ALA A 67 9.45 18.93 11.90
CA ALA A 67 8.22 19.51 11.38
C ALA A 67 7.57 18.57 10.36
N CYS A 68 6.25 18.46 10.41
CA CYS A 68 5.47 17.64 9.49
C CYS A 68 5.74 18.08 8.04
N GLY A 69 6.28 17.18 7.19
CA GLY A 69 6.58 17.52 5.79
C GLY A 69 5.37 17.89 4.92
N PHE A 70 4.15 17.68 5.43
CA PHE A 70 2.90 18.04 4.76
C PHE A 70 2.40 19.46 5.09
N CYS A 71 2.53 19.90 6.36
CA CYS A 71 1.99 21.19 6.82
C CYS A 71 3.02 22.10 7.49
N GLY A 72 4.28 21.68 7.61
CA GLY A 72 5.38 22.44 8.22
C GLY A 72 5.26 22.67 9.73
N LYS A 73 4.23 22.16 10.39
CA LYS A 73 4.02 22.34 11.84
C LYS A 73 4.75 21.29 12.66
N THR A 74 5.16 21.69 13.85
CA THR A 74 5.78 20.80 14.86
C THR A 74 4.77 19.79 15.41
N PRO A 75 5.22 18.70 16.06
CA PRO A 75 4.34 17.72 16.71
C PRO A 75 3.29 18.34 17.66
N ASP A 76 3.68 19.40 18.39
CA ASP A 76 2.82 20.05 19.39
C ASP A 76 1.69 20.89 18.77
N GLU A 77 1.91 21.45 17.58
CA GLU A 77 0.95 22.32 16.87
C GLU A 77 0.14 21.57 15.79
N TYR A 78 0.24 20.23 15.77
CA TYR A 78 -0.39 19.39 14.74
C TYR A 78 -1.92 19.38 14.78
N LYS A 79 -2.52 19.60 15.96
CA LYS A 79 -3.98 19.58 16.17
C LYS A 79 -4.71 20.56 15.23
N ASP A 80 -4.00 21.61 14.81
CA ASP A 80 -4.48 22.66 13.93
C ASP A 80 -3.76 22.66 12.56
N CYS A 81 -3.32 21.50 12.05
CA CYS A 81 -2.98 21.35 10.62
C CYS A 81 -4.28 21.36 9.78
N SER A 82 -4.92 22.52 9.78
CA SER A 82 -5.90 22.93 8.78
C SER A 82 -5.13 23.60 7.65
N GLU A 83 -5.37 23.18 6.41
CA GLU A 83 -4.85 23.79 5.18
C GLU A 83 -4.80 25.33 5.29
N PRO A 84 -3.62 25.99 5.30
CA PRO A 84 -3.57 27.37 4.87
C PRO A 84 -3.59 27.34 3.35
N GLN A 85 -4.77 27.59 2.77
CA GLN A 85 -4.90 28.21 1.45
C GLN A 85 -4.04 27.57 0.34
N HIS A 86 -4.44 26.39 -0.15
CA HIS A 86 -4.22 26.06 -1.56
C HIS A 86 -5.51 26.42 -2.30
N SER A 87 -5.49 27.59 -2.96
CA SER A 87 -6.22 27.80 -4.22
C SER A 87 -5.54 26.99 -5.32
#